data_AF-A0A453SVS5-F1
#
_entry.id   AF-A0A453SVS5-F1
#
_cell.length_a   1.000
_cell.length_b   1.000
_cell.length_c   1.000
_cell.angle_alpha   90.00
_cell.angle_beta   90.00
_cell.angle_gamma   90.00
#
_symmetry.space_group_name_H-M   'P 1'
#
loop_
_entity.id
_entity.type
_entity.pdbx_description
1 polymer ?
#
loop_
_entity_poly.entity_id
_entity_poly.type
_entity_poly.pdbx_seq_one_letter_code
_entity_poly.pdbx_strand_id
1 'polypeptide(L)'
;KGLQGKIKIVALDLVDRPAWYKDKVYPENKVPALEHNKQVKGESLNLLKYIDDNFDGPELLPHDSAKKMFAEELLAYSDSFNASAFFSCLRFMGDVTDEAGCRC
;
A
#
# COMPACT_ATOMS: atom_id res chain seq x y z
N LYS A 1 13.94 7.60 4.35
CA LYS A 1 14.16 8.40 3.12
C LYS A 1 14.13 9.92 3.32
N GLY A 2 13.43 10.50 4.31
CA GLY A 2 13.55 11.95 4.59
C GLY A 2 12.99 12.86 3.49
N LEU A 3 11.94 12.43 2.78
CA LEU A 3 11.42 13.08 1.58
C LEU A 3 10.30 14.09 1.84
N GLN A 4 10.10 14.52 3.10
CA GLN A 4 9.00 15.41 3.47
C GLN A 4 9.02 16.76 2.73
N GLY A 5 10.21 17.24 2.31
CA GLY A 5 10.37 18.44 1.49
C GLY A 5 10.35 18.22 -0.02
N LYS A 6 10.38 16.95 -0.49
CA LYS A 6 10.43 16.58 -1.92
C LYS A 6 9.10 16.02 -2.41
N ILE A 7 8.36 15.31 -1.56
CA ILE A 7 7.07 14.68 -1.90
C ILE A 7 5.96 15.41 -1.18
N LYS A 8 5.04 16.01 -1.94
CA LYS A 8 3.83 16.62 -1.40
C LYS A 8 2.76 15.56 -1.16
N ILE A 9 2.22 15.53 0.06
CA ILE A 9 1.08 14.67 0.40
C ILE A 9 -0.22 15.36 -0.02
N VAL A 10 -1.07 14.62 -0.73
CA VAL A 10 -2.43 15.01 -1.06
C VAL A 10 -3.35 13.96 -0.46
N ALA A 11 -4.06 14.31 0.60
CA ALA A 11 -5.04 13.42 1.22
C ALA A 11 -6.31 13.38 0.38
N LEU A 12 -6.89 12.19 0.23
CA LEU A 12 -8.18 11.98 -0.45
C LEU A 12 -9.15 11.34 0.53
N ASP A 13 -10.37 11.87 0.59
CA ASP A 13 -11.49 11.15 1.19
C ASP A 13 -11.85 9.97 0.27
N LEU A 14 -11.97 8.77 0.84
CA LEU A 14 -12.32 7.56 0.09
C LEU A 14 -13.83 7.37 -0.05
N VAL A 15 -14.62 7.97 0.84
CA VAL A 15 -16.09 7.96 0.80
C VAL A 15 -16.57 9.00 -0.20
N ASP A 16 -16.04 10.22 -0.12
CA ASP A 16 -16.34 11.33 -1.04
C ASP A 16 -15.13 11.70 -1.88
N ARG A 17 -14.75 10.78 -2.77
CA ARG A 17 -13.55 10.97 -3.59
C ARG A 17 -13.81 11.98 -4.71
N PRO A 18 -12.94 12.99 -4.88
CA PRO A 18 -13.13 13.98 -5.94
C PRO A 18 -13.03 13.37 -7.33
N ALA A 19 -13.97 13.72 -8.21
CA ALA A 19 -14.05 13.21 -9.59
C ALA A 19 -12.77 13.45 -10.40
N TRP A 20 -12.10 14.60 -10.19
CA TRP A 20 -10.87 14.94 -10.90
C TRP A 20 -9.74 13.94 -10.67
N TYR A 21 -9.74 13.20 -9.55
CA TYR A 21 -8.68 12.24 -9.27
C TYR A 21 -8.67 11.11 -10.29
N LYS A 22 -9.85 10.51 -10.54
CA LYS A 22 -10.01 9.47 -11.55
C LYS A 22 -9.71 10.00 -12.95
N ASP A 23 -10.23 11.18 -13.27
CA ASP A 23 -10.19 11.70 -14.64
C ASP A 23 -8.84 12.28 -15.05
N LYS A 24 -8.08 12.84 -14.09
CA LYS A 24 -6.89 13.63 -14.38
C LYS A 24 -5.60 13.08 -13.77
N VAL A 25 -5.69 12.28 -12.71
CA VAL A 25 -4.50 11.80 -11.99
C VAL A 25 -4.34 10.31 -12.16
N TYR A 26 -5.26 9.50 -11.63
CA TYR A 26 -5.12 8.06 -11.64
C TYR A 26 -6.43 7.36 -12.03
N PRO A 27 -6.55 6.89 -13.29
CA PRO A 27 -7.77 6.28 -13.83
C PRO A 27 -8.29 5.07 -13.08
N GLU A 28 -7.39 4.28 -12.47
CA GLU A 28 -7.79 3.14 -11.64
C GLU A 28 -8.56 3.56 -10.39
N ASN A 29 -8.50 4.85 -10.03
CA ASN A 29 -9.23 5.41 -8.91
C ASN A 29 -8.93 4.61 -7.63
N LYS A 30 -7.64 4.40 -7.35
CA LYS A 30 -7.15 3.75 -6.13
C LYS A 30 -6.07 4.59 -5.51
N VAL A 31 -5.81 4.37 -4.23
CA VAL A 31 -4.67 4.91 -3.51
C VAL A 31 -3.81 3.74 -3.00
N PRO A 32 -2.50 3.93 -2.82
CA PRO A 32 -1.72 5.14 -3.15
C PRO A 32 -1.47 5.31 -4.66
N ALA A 33 -1.24 6.56 -5.08
CA ALA A 33 -0.69 6.89 -6.38
C ALA A 33 0.39 7.98 -6.23
N LEU A 34 1.44 7.90 -7.05
CA LEU A 34 2.56 8.84 -7.04
C LEU A 34 2.70 9.47 -8.43
N GLU A 35 2.58 10.79 -8.49
CA GLU A 35 2.95 11.58 -9.67
C GLU A 35 4.39 12.04 -9.56
N HIS A 36 5.25 11.61 -10.50
CA HIS A 36 6.64 12.06 -10.60
C HIS A 36 7.05 12.09 -12.07
N ASN A 37 7.76 13.14 -12.50
CA ASN A 37 8.16 13.35 -13.90
C ASN A 37 6.99 13.27 -14.89
N LYS A 38 5.84 13.86 -14.53
CA LYS A 38 4.58 13.87 -15.32
C LYS A 38 4.01 12.48 -15.61
N GLN A 39 4.44 11.46 -14.85
CA GLN A 39 3.89 10.12 -14.92
C GLN A 39 3.27 9.76 -13.58
N VAL A 40 2.07 9.19 -13.61
CA VAL A 40 1.41 8.65 -12.42
C VAL A 40 1.65 7.16 -12.35
N LYS A 41 2.08 6.70 -11.18
CA LYS A 41 2.34 5.30 -10.87
C LYS A 41 1.43 4.88 -9.72
N GLY A 42 0.87 3.68 -9.79
CA GLY A 42 0.16 3.04 -8.67
C GLY A 42 0.87 1.78 -8.21
N GLU A 43 0.12 0.91 -7.53
CA GLU A 43 0.60 -0.31 -6.86
C GLU A 43 1.58 -0.04 -5.72
N SER A 44 1.12 -0.21 -4.48
CA SER A 44 1.82 0.22 -3.25
C SER A 44 3.25 -0.33 -3.15
N LEU A 45 3.47 -1.61 -3.46
CA LEU A 45 4.79 -2.25 -3.42
C LEU A 45 5.71 -1.74 -4.54
N ASN A 46 5.17 -1.47 -5.73
CA ASN A 46 5.94 -0.89 -6.83
C ASN A 46 6.37 0.54 -6.49
N LEU A 47 5.52 1.31 -5.83
CA LEU A 47 5.85 2.67 -5.38
C LEU A 47 6.98 2.69 -4.36
N LEU A 48 7.02 1.74 -3.43
CA LEU A 48 8.13 1.64 -2.46
C LEU A 48 9.47 1.42 -3.16
N LYS A 49 9.53 0.48 -4.11
CA LYS A 49 10.73 0.23 -4.92
C LYS A 49 11.12 1.47 -5.73
N TYR A 50 10.14 2.10 -6.39
CA TYR A 50 10.38 3.31 -7.16
C TYR A 50 10.95 4.45 -6.30
N ILE A 51 10.42 4.65 -5.09
CA ILE A 51 10.94 5.65 -4.16
C ILE A 51 12.37 5.31 -3.72
N ASP A 52 12.67 4.03 -3.48
CA ASP A 52 14.00 3.58 -3.09
C ASP A 52 15.05 3.87 -4.17
N ASP A 53 14.69 3.59 -5.43
CA ASP A 53 15.58 3.70 -6.59
C ASP A 53 15.75 5.13 -7.13
N ASN A 54 14.76 6.00 -6.96
CA ASN A 54 14.71 7.32 -7.62
C ASN A 54 14.95 8.51 -6.69
N PHE A 55 15.02 8.29 -5.37
CA PHE A 55 15.22 9.36 -4.40
C PHE A 55 16.33 9.03 -3.41
N ASP A 56 17.15 10.05 -3.13
CA ASP A 56 18.21 9.96 -2.13
C ASP A 56 17.68 9.63 -0.73
N GLY A 57 18.56 9.12 0.10
CA GLY A 57 18.31 8.79 1.50
C GLY A 57 18.63 7.33 1.80
N PRO A 58 18.45 6.90 3.06
CA PRO A 58 18.79 5.54 3.48
C PRO A 58 17.98 4.52 2.67
N GLU A 59 18.65 3.45 2.23
CA GLU A 59 18.03 2.32 1.54
C GLU A 59 16.89 1.73 2.38
N LEU A 60 15.82 1.32 1.70
CA LEU A 60 14.67 0.70 2.36
C LEU A 60 14.89 -0.80 2.61
N LEU A 61 15.78 -1.44 1.85
CA LEU A 61 16.13 -2.84 1.99
C LEU A 61 17.52 -3.02 2.62
N PRO A 62 17.77 -4.16 3.30
CA PRO A 62 19.10 -4.50 3.77
C PRO A 62 20.09 -4.71 2.61
N HIS A 63 21.36 -4.33 2.83
CA HIS A 63 22.43 -4.62 1.86
C HIS A 63 22.83 -6.11 1.80
N ASP A 64 22.67 -6.84 2.91
CA ASP A 64 22.98 -8.26 2.96
C ASP A 64 22.05 -9.06 2.05
N SER A 65 22.64 -9.85 1.14
CA SER A 65 21.88 -10.54 0.08
C SER A 65 20.84 -11.52 0.64
N ALA A 66 21.17 -12.25 1.72
CA ALA A 66 20.24 -13.23 2.29
C ALA A 66 19.06 -12.53 2.96
N LYS A 67 19.32 -11.45 3.72
CA LYS A 67 18.26 -10.62 4.32
C LYS A 67 17.41 -9.90 3.28
N LYS A 68 18.00 -9.46 2.17
CA LYS A 68 17.27 -8.82 1.07
C LYS A 68 16.32 -9.82 0.40
N MET A 69 16.80 -11.01 0.05
CA MET A 69 15.96 -12.07 -0.52
C MET A 69 14.81 -12.44 0.41
N PHE A 70 15.09 -12.60 1.71
CA PHE A 70 14.06 -12.89 2.69
C PHE A 70 13.02 -11.76 2.80
N ALA A 71 13.45 -10.49 2.76
CA ALA A 71 12.53 -9.36 2.74
C ALA A 71 11.65 -9.36 1.48
N GLU A 72 12.21 -9.68 0.31
CA GLU A 72 11.46 -9.79 -0.95
C GLU A 72 10.43 -10.93 -0.90
N GLU A 73 10.78 -12.08 -0.30
CA GLU A 73 9.85 -13.20 -0.08
C GLU A 73 8.68 -12.78 0.84
N LEU A 74 8.96 -12.09 1.94
CA LEU A 74 7.92 -11.58 2.85
C LEU A 74 6.99 -10.58 2.15
N LEU A 75 7.54 -9.68 1.33
CA LEU A 75 6.74 -8.74 0.56
C LEU A 75 5.87 -9.45 -0.47
N ALA A 76 6.39 -10.48 -1.15
CA ALA A 76 5.62 -11.29 -2.09
C ALA A 76 4.48 -12.06 -1.41
N TYR A 77 4.67 -12.49 -0.16
CA TYR A 77 3.63 -13.17 0.62
C TYR A 77 2.50 -12.24 1.08
N SER A 78 2.72 -10.92 1.08
CA SER A 78 1.77 -9.94 1.65
C SER A 78 0.37 -10.02 1.05
N ASP A 79 0.22 -10.30 -0.25
CA ASP A 79 -1.08 -10.47 -0.89
C ASP A 79 -1.85 -11.67 -0.33
N SER A 80 -1.16 -12.80 -0.14
CA SER A 80 -1.73 -14.01 0.46
C SER A 80 -2.11 -13.78 1.92
N PHE A 81 -1.26 -13.07 2.66
CA PHE A 81 -1.54 -12.71 4.04
C PHE A 81 -2.76 -11.79 4.13
N ASN A 82 -2.82 -10.73 3.35
CA ASN A 82 -3.96 -9.81 3.33
C ASN A 82 -5.23 -10.55 2.92
N ALA A 83 -5.19 -11.38 1.88
CA ALA A 83 -6.34 -12.18 1.49
C ALA A 83 -6.81 -13.08 2.64
N SER A 84 -5.92 -13.82 3.28
CA SER A 84 -6.29 -14.71 4.37
C SER A 84 -6.78 -13.97 5.62
N ALA A 85 -6.09 -12.92 6.05
CA ALA A 85 -6.45 -12.13 7.24
C ALA A 85 -7.75 -11.32 7.04
N PHE A 86 -7.89 -10.63 5.91
CA PHE A 86 -9.09 -9.82 5.63
C PHE A 86 -10.31 -10.69 5.30
N PHE A 87 -10.19 -11.74 4.47
CA PHE A 87 -11.34 -12.58 4.13
C PHE A 87 -11.77 -13.52 5.25
N SER A 88 -10.87 -13.97 6.14
CA SER A 88 -11.26 -14.76 7.31
C SER A 88 -11.97 -13.90 8.36
N CYS A 89 -11.45 -12.69 8.63
CA CYS A 89 -12.03 -11.77 9.61
C CYS A 89 -13.37 -11.17 9.12
N LEU A 90 -13.48 -10.81 7.83
CA LEU A 90 -14.75 -10.36 7.25
C LEU A 90 -15.80 -11.47 7.13
N ARG A 91 -15.41 -12.75 6.91
CA ARG A 91 -16.36 -13.86 6.99
C ARG A 91 -16.92 -14.06 8.40
N PHE A 92 -16.11 -13.82 9.44
CA PHE A 92 -16.55 -13.90 10.83
C PHE A 92 -17.48 -12.75 11.23
N MET A 93 -17.35 -11.57 10.60
CA MET A 93 -18.26 -10.44 10.83
C MET A 93 -19.56 -10.49 10.01
N GLY A 94 -19.68 -11.43 9.06
CA GLY A 94 -20.90 -11.67 8.28
C GLY A 94 -21.92 -12.59 8.97
N ASP A 95 -21.59 -13.12 10.14
CA ASP A 95 -22.45 -14.00 10.94
C ASP A 95 -22.51 -13.49 12.39
N VAL A 96 -22.88 -12.21 12.55
CA VAL A 96 -23.32 -11.68 13.86
C VAL A 96 -24.84 -11.61 13.83
N THR A 97 -25.48 -12.78 13.94
CA THR A 97 -26.70 -12.83 14.74
C THR A 97 -26.27 -12.75 16.20
N ASP A 98 -26.90 -11.85 16.95
CA ASP A 98 -26.73 -11.67 18.38
C ASP A 98 -26.63 -13.03 19.10
N GLU A 99 -25.44 -13.40 19.55
CA GLU A 99 -25.20 -14.00 20.87
C GLU A 99 -23.70 -14.24 21.13
N ALA A 100 -23.25 -13.62 22.21
CA ALA A 100 -22.07 -13.89 23.04
C ALA A 100 -20.95 -14.83 22.53
N GLY A 101 -19.76 -14.24 22.39
CA GLY A 101 -18.53 -14.79 22.96
C GLY A 101 -17.49 -15.32 21.99
N CYS A 102 -16.45 -14.52 21.74
CA CYS A 102 -15.16 -15.07 21.33
C CYS A 102 -14.22 -15.07 22.55
N ARG A 103 -13.94 -16.27 23.07
CA ARG A 103 -12.84 -16.51 24.03
C ARG A 103 -11.75 -17.25 23.28
N CYS A 104 -10.60 -16.58 23.19
CA CYS A 104 -9.26 -17.02 22.79
C CYS A 104 -9.09 -17.50 21.35
#